data_AF-A0A4Y2LM36-F1
#
_entry.id   AF-A0A4Y2LM36-F1
#
_cell.length_a   1.000
_cell.length_b   1.000
_cell.length_c   1.000
_cell.angle_alpha   90.00
_cell.angle_beta   90.00
_cell.angle_gamma   90.00
#
_symmetry.space_group_name_H-M   'P 1'
#
loop_
_entity.id
_entity.type
_entity.pdbx_description
1 polymer ?
#
loop_
_entity_poly.entity_id
_entity_poly.type
_entity_poly.pdbx_seq_one_letter_code
_entity_poly.pdbx_strand_id
1 'polypeptide(L)'
;MRLSCGDTNLKEHVENTPLNAEYFSPEIQDNIKICGNIIQDDLVKKINDAKCFAVLVDCSTDISVTEQVSLCVRHVTQGDRSFSLREDFLELFSFKTATGRNIGNHILNAVS
;
A
#
# COMPACT_ATOMS: atom_id res chain seq x y z
N MET A 1 -3.54 2.89 20.66
CA MET A 1 -4.26 1.96 19.75
C MET A 1 -5.71 2.43 19.67
N ARG A 2 -6.45 2.28 18.56
CA ARG A 2 -7.85 2.75 18.49
C ARG A 2 -8.76 2.14 19.57
N LEU A 3 -8.42 0.94 20.05
CA LEU A 3 -8.97 0.29 21.25
C LEU A 3 -8.94 1.18 22.51
N SER A 4 -7.89 1.98 22.67
CA SER A 4 -7.71 2.91 23.79
C SER A 4 -8.58 4.17 23.68
N CYS A 5 -9.16 4.43 22.50
CA CYS A 5 -9.88 5.65 22.18
C CYS A 5 -11.41 5.53 22.38
N GLY A 6 -11.89 4.43 22.99
CA GLY A 6 -13.30 4.25 23.31
C GLY A 6 -14.16 3.67 22.20
N ASP A 7 -13.57 3.14 21.13
CA ASP A 7 -14.31 2.44 20.06
C ASP A 7 -14.81 1.08 20.59
N THR A 8 -16.06 1.05 21.04
CA THR A 8 -16.68 -0.12 21.67
C THR A 8 -16.87 -1.28 20.70
N ASN A 9 -17.13 -0.99 19.42
CA ASN A 9 -17.29 -2.03 18.40
C ASN A 9 -15.96 -2.71 18.11
N LEU A 10 -14.89 -1.93 17.98
CA LEU A 10 -13.55 -2.49 17.79
C LEU A 10 -13.10 -3.28 19.03
N LYS A 11 -13.43 -2.78 20.23
CA LYS A 11 -13.13 -3.48 21.48
C LYS A 11 -13.86 -4.82 21.57
N GLU A 12 -15.18 -4.82 21.34
CA GLU A 12 -15.98 -6.04 21.36
C GLU A 12 -15.52 -7.04 20.28
N HIS A 13 -15.17 -6.55 19.09
CA HIS A 13 -14.61 -7.39 18.04
C HIS A 13 -13.31 -8.05 18.50
N VAL A 14 -12.35 -7.30 19.04
CA VAL A 14 -11.06 -7.85 19.49
C VAL A 14 -11.22 -8.79 20.68
N GLU A 15 -12.16 -8.54 21.59
CA GLU A 15 -12.40 -9.40 22.76
C GLU A 15 -13.15 -10.71 22.42
N ASN A 16 -13.94 -10.73 21.34
CA ASN A 16 -14.82 -11.86 21.00
C ASN A 16 -14.47 -12.55 19.67
N THR A 17 -13.42 -12.12 18.96
CA THR A 17 -13.02 -12.74 17.69
C THR A 17 -12.36 -14.09 17.95
N PRO A 18 -12.69 -15.14 17.17
CA PRO A 18 -11.98 -16.40 17.23
C PRO A 18 -10.48 -16.20 16.97
N LEU A 19 -9.60 -16.84 17.74
CA LEU A 19 -8.14 -16.70 17.60
C LEU A 19 -7.61 -16.94 16.17
N ASN A 20 -8.30 -17.75 15.37
CA ASN A 20 -7.94 -18.03 13.97
C ASN A 20 -8.39 -16.94 12.97
N ALA A 21 -9.16 -15.94 13.41
CA ALA A 21 -9.60 -14.79 12.64
C ALA A 21 -8.88 -13.50 13.08
N GLU A 22 -8.02 -13.58 14.10
CA GLU A 22 -7.16 -12.48 14.52
C GLU A 22 -5.86 -12.47 13.73
N TYR A 23 -5.50 -11.31 13.19
CA TYR A 23 -4.24 -11.12 12.46
C TYR A 23 -3.15 -10.51 13.33
N PHE A 24 -3.32 -10.44 14.66
CA PHE A 24 -2.43 -9.67 15.54
C PHE A 24 -1.10 -10.37 15.89
N SER A 25 -0.99 -11.68 15.66
CA SER A 25 0.22 -12.41 16.03
C SER A 25 1.42 -11.93 15.20
N PRO A 26 2.62 -11.85 15.78
CA PRO A 26 3.82 -11.46 15.04
C PRO A 26 4.06 -12.32 13.79
N GLU A 27 3.82 -13.63 13.90
CA GLU A 27 3.96 -14.57 12.79
C GLU A 27 3.01 -14.26 11.62
N ILE A 28 1.73 -13.99 11.91
CA ILE A 28 0.76 -13.62 10.88
C ILE A 28 1.12 -12.28 10.25
N GLN A 29 1.51 -11.28 11.06
CA GLN A 29 1.93 -9.97 10.57
C GLN A 29 3.17 -10.07 9.67
N ASP A 30 4.13 -10.92 10.00
CA ASP A 30 5.32 -11.13 9.18
C ASP A 30 4.98 -11.87 7.87
N ASN A 31 4.09 -12.86 7.92
CA ASN A 31 3.58 -13.51 6.71
C ASN A 31 2.86 -12.51 5.78
N ILE A 32 2.04 -11.60 6.33
CA ILE A 32 1.39 -10.54 5.55
C ILE A 32 2.43 -9.64 4.87
N LYS A 33 3.48 -9.22 5.59
CA LYS A 33 4.56 -8.40 5.02
C LYS A 33 5.28 -9.13 3.89
N ILE A 34 5.62 -10.41 4.09
CA ILE A 34 6.29 -11.22 3.06
C ILE A 34 5.41 -11.33 1.81
N CYS A 35 4.12 -11.63 1.97
CA CYS A 35 3.17 -11.66 0.86
C CYS A 35 3.10 -10.30 0.14
N GLY A 36 3.06 -9.21 0.92
CA GLY A 36 3.09 -7.84 0.39
C GLY A 36 4.31 -7.59 -0.49
N ASN A 37 5.50 -7.93 0.00
CA ASN A 37 6.75 -7.78 -0.75
C ASN A 37 6.76 -8.60 -2.05
N ILE A 38 6.30 -9.86 -2.00
CA ILE A 38 6.23 -10.71 -3.20
C ILE A 38 5.30 -10.10 -4.26
N ILE A 39 4.14 -9.58 -3.84
CA ILE A 39 3.20 -8.91 -4.73
C ILE A 39 3.80 -7.62 -5.28
N GLN A 40 4.46 -6.82 -4.45
CA GLN A 40 5.12 -5.58 -4.84
C GLN A 40 6.21 -5.84 -5.88
N ASP A 41 7.08 -6.84 -5.66
CA ASP A 41 8.13 -7.23 -6.60
C ASP A 41 7.57 -7.66 -7.96
N ASP A 42 6.46 -8.41 -7.97
CA ASP A 42 5.78 -8.83 -9.19
C ASP A 42 5.12 -7.64 -9.93
N LEU A 43 4.55 -6.70 -9.19
CA LEU A 43 4.00 -5.46 -9.76
C LEU A 43 5.10 -4.59 -10.37
N VAL A 44 6.21 -4.37 -9.68
CA VAL A 44 7.33 -3.57 -10.18
C VAL A 44 7.88 -4.16 -11.48
N LYS A 45 8.04 -5.49 -11.56
CA LYS A 45 8.42 -6.17 -12.81
C LYS A 45 7.44 -5.88 -13.94
N LYS A 46 6.13 -6.02 -13.70
CA LYS A 46 5.09 -5.74 -14.70
C LYS A 46 5.09 -4.28 -15.17
N ILE A 47 5.31 -3.35 -14.25
CA ILE A 47 5.39 -1.91 -14.53
C ILE A 47 6.61 -1.62 -15.40
N ASN A 48 7.76 -2.19 -15.06
CA ASN A 48 9.02 -2.02 -15.80
C ASN A 48 9.00 -2.68 -17.18
N ASP A 49 8.27 -3.79 -17.34
CA ASP A 49 8.04 -4.45 -18.64
C ASP A 49 6.99 -3.71 -19.50
N ALA A 50 6.15 -2.86 -18.90
CA ALA A 50 5.12 -2.13 -19.62
C ALA A 50 5.73 -1.04 -20.51
N LYS A 51 5.17 -0.86 -21.71
CA LYS A 51 5.63 0.17 -22.66
C LYS A 51 5.45 1.58 -22.14
N CYS A 52 4.43 1.79 -21.31
CA CYS A 52 4.16 3.06 -20.67
C CYS A 52 3.38 2.84 -19.37
N PHE A 53 3.64 3.71 -18.41
CA PHE A 53 2.93 3.77 -17.15
C PHE A 53 2.79 5.22 -16.68
N ALA A 54 1.86 5.45 -15.76
CA ALA A 54 1.68 6.68 -15.03
C ALA A 54 1.66 6.37 -13.54
N VAL A 55 2.33 7.23 -12.75
CA VAL A 55 2.31 7.15 -11.30
C VAL A 55 1.23 8.08 -10.78
N LEU A 56 0.35 7.54 -9.94
CA LEU A 56 -0.75 8.25 -9.29
C LEU A 56 -0.42 8.35 -7.80
N VAL A 57 -0.41 9.57 -7.28
CA VAL A 57 -0.06 9.85 -5.89
C VAL A 57 -1.21 10.62 -5.29
N ASP A 58 -1.81 10.08 -4.22
CA ASP A 58 -2.83 10.76 -3.44
C ASP A 58 -2.35 10.95 -2.01
N CYS A 59 -2.50 12.16 -1.48
CA CYS A 59 -2.03 12.54 -0.14
C CYS A 59 -3.21 12.98 0.72
N SER A 60 -3.30 12.41 1.92
CA SER A 60 -4.22 12.85 2.96
C SER A 60 -3.46 13.24 4.22
N THR A 61 -3.75 14.41 4.77
CA THR A 61 -3.13 14.87 6.01
C THR A 61 -3.90 14.30 7.19
N ASP A 62 -3.23 13.56 8.07
CA ASP A 62 -3.85 13.03 9.29
C ASP A 62 -3.90 14.05 10.43
N ILE A 63 -4.58 13.68 11.53
CA ILE A 63 -4.75 14.55 12.72
C ILE A 63 -3.40 14.89 13.37
N SER A 64 -2.36 14.08 13.16
CA SER A 64 -1.00 14.32 13.66
C SER A 64 -0.16 15.21 12.74
N VAL A 65 -0.78 15.79 11.69
CA VAL A 65 -0.10 16.56 10.64
C VAL A 65 0.95 15.72 9.90
N THR A 66 0.73 14.40 9.88
CA THR A 66 1.52 13.47 9.07
C THR A 66 0.76 13.24 7.77
N GLU A 67 1.47 13.40 6.66
CA GLU A 67 0.94 13.15 5.33
C GLU A 67 0.98 11.65 5.07
N GLN A 68 -0.19 11.05 4.90
CA GLN A 68 -0.35 9.67 4.44
C GLN A 68 -0.48 9.69 2.93
N VAL A 69 0.44 9.01 2.25
CA VAL A 69 0.58 9.02 0.81
C VAL A 69 0.30 7.62 0.27
N SER A 70 -0.69 7.53 -0.62
CA SER A 70 -0.97 6.31 -1.39
C SER A 70 -0.37 6.41 -2.78
N LEU A 71 0.28 5.33 -3.21
CA LEU A 71 0.93 5.23 -4.50
C LEU A 71 0.26 4.13 -5.31
N CYS A 72 -0.34 4.52 -6.42
CA CYS A 72 -0.89 3.62 -7.41
C CYS A 72 -0.13 3.79 -8.74
N VAL A 73 -0.01 2.71 -9.50
CA VAL A 73 0.60 2.75 -10.83
C VAL A 73 -0.42 2.29 -11.85
N ARG A 74 -0.59 3.10 -12.88
CA ARG A 74 -1.44 2.80 -14.02
C ARG A 74 -0.58 2.42 -15.20
N HIS A 75 -0.62 1.16 -15.63
CA HIS A 75 0.24 0.62 -16.69
C HIS A 75 -0.56 -0.13 -17.75
N VAL A 76 0.03 -0.26 -18.94
CA VAL A 76 -0.58 -1.01 -20.05
C VAL A 76 -0.08 -2.44 -20.04
N THR A 77 -1.01 -3.39 -19.92
CA THR A 77 -0.69 -4.81 -20.09
C THR A 77 -1.05 -5.29 -21.49
N GLN A 78 -0.14 -6.07 -22.09
CA GLN A 78 -0.34 -6.67 -23.41
C GLN A 78 -0.81 -8.11 -23.27
N GLY A 79 -1.99 -8.42 -23.81
CA GLY A 79 -2.43 -9.78 -24.11
C GLY A 79 -2.09 -10.17 -25.54
N ASP A 80 -2.48 -11.38 -25.95
CA ASP A 80 -2.12 -11.94 -27.26
C ASP A 80 -2.45 -11.03 -28.46
N ARG A 81 -3.55 -10.28 -28.38
CA ARG A 81 -4.03 -9.38 -29.46
C ARG A 81 -4.69 -8.10 -28.95
N SER A 82 -4.49 -7.75 -27.68
CA SER A 82 -5.13 -6.57 -27.07
C SER A 82 -4.23 -5.91 -26.04
N PHE A 83 -4.48 -4.63 -25.82
CA PHE A 83 -3.92 -3.88 -24.71
C PHE A 83 -5.04 -3.59 -23.72
N SER A 84 -4.75 -3.75 -22.44
CA SER A 84 -5.64 -3.34 -21.35
C SER A 84 -4.92 -2.39 -20.42
N LEU A 85 -5.64 -1.39 -19.96
CA LEU A 85 -5.18 -0.46 -18.93
C LEU A 85 -5.44 -1.10 -17.57
N ARG A 86 -4.41 -1.18 -16.74
CA ARG A 86 -4.52 -1.62 -15.34
C ARG A 86 -4.06 -0.53 -14.41
N GLU A 87 -4.65 -0.52 -13.22
CA GLU A 87 -4.28 0.33 -12.12
C GLU A 87 -4.10 -0.56 -10.90
N ASP A 88 -2.89 -0.57 -10.36
CA ASP A 88 -2.52 -1.39 -9.23
C ASP A 88 -2.03 -0.49 -8.09
N PHE A 89 -2.49 -0.78 -6.88
CA PHE A 89 -1.98 -0.16 -5.67
C PHE A 89 -0.61 -0.75 -5.35
N LEU A 90 0.39 0.11 -5.15
CA LEU A 90 1.76 -0.30 -4.91
C LEU A 90 2.11 -0.25 -3.42
N GLU A 91 1.86 0.88 -2.77
CA GLU A 91 2.20 1.06 -1.36
C GLU A 91 1.47 2.26 -0.73
N LEU A 92 1.42 2.23 0.62
CA LEU A 92 1.00 3.34 1.46
C LEU A 92 2.17 3.67 2.40
N PHE A 93 2.59 4.94 2.41
CA PHE A 93 3.69 5.42 3.24
C PHE A 93 3.36 6.76 3.85
N SER A 94 4.15 7.17 4.85
CA SER A 94 3.91 8.40 5.60
C SER A 94 5.12 9.31 5.62
N PHE A 95 4.87 10.62 5.55
CA PHE A 95 5.90 11.64 5.74
C PHE A 95 5.48 12.64 6.81
N LYS A 96 6.44 13.06 7.62
CA LYS A 96 6.29 14.29 8.43
C LYS A 96 6.32 15.56 7.57
N THR A 97 6.91 15.50 6.38
CA THR A 97 7.02 16.64 5.47
C THR A 97 7.00 16.16 4.03
N ALA A 98 5.83 16.30 3.38
CA ALA A 98 5.59 15.96 1.99
C ALA A 98 6.18 17.01 1.03
N THR A 99 7.51 17.14 1.02
CA THR A 99 8.16 17.94 -0.02
C THR A 99 8.18 17.15 -1.33
N GLY A 100 8.12 17.85 -2.47
CA GLY A 100 8.23 17.20 -3.79
C GLY A 100 9.51 16.38 -3.96
N ARG A 101 10.61 16.77 -3.30
CA ARG A 101 11.86 15.98 -3.29
C ARG A 101 11.70 14.66 -2.56
N ASN A 102 11.10 14.67 -1.37
CA ASN A 102 10.92 13.45 -0.58
C ASN A 102 9.99 12.48 -1.28
N ILE A 103 8.87 12.98 -1.82
CA ILE A 103 7.93 12.18 -2.60
C ILE A 103 8.62 11.61 -3.84
N GLY A 104 9.32 12.46 -4.62
CA GLY A 104 10.02 12.01 -5.83
C GLY A 104 11.07 10.93 -5.56
N ASN A 105 11.90 11.10 -4.52
CA ASN A 105 12.88 10.10 -4.12
C ASN A 105 12.23 8.78 -3.69
N HIS A 106 11.09 8.84 -2.99
CA HIS A 106 10.38 7.64 -2.57
C HIS A 106 9.78 6.90 -3.77
N ILE A 107 9.12 7.63 -4.68
CA ILE A 107 8.58 7.06 -5.92
C ILE A 107 9.69 6.37 -6.71
N LEU A 108 10.85 7.01 -6.87
CA LEU A 108 11.99 6.41 -7.57
C LEU A 108 12.38 5.07 -6.95
N ASN A 109 12.49 4.99 -5.62
CA ASN A 109 12.83 3.74 -4.94
C ASN A 109 11.73 2.68 -5.07
N ALA A 110 10.46 3.08 -5.06
CA ALA A 110 9.32 2.18 -5.10
C ALA A 110 9.10 1.52 -6.47
N VAL A 111 9.48 2.21 -7.57
CA VAL A 111 9.30 1.71 -8.95
C VAL A 111 10.62 1.23 -9.59
N SER A 112 11.74 1.32 -8.87
CA SER A 112 13.05 0.79 -9.33
C SER A 112 13.05 -0.74 -9.32
#